data_AF-A0A950QD66-F1
#
_entry.id   AF-A0A950QD66-F1
#
_cell.length_a   1.000
_cell.length_b   1.000
_cell.length_c   1.000
_cell.angle_alpha   90.00
_cell.angle_beta   90.00
_cell.angle_gamma   90.00
#
_symmetry.space_group_name_H-M   'P 1'
#
loop_
_entity.id
_entity.type
_entity.pdbx_description
1 polymer ?
#
loop_
_entity_poly.entity_id
_entity_poly.type
_entity_poly.pdbx_seq_one_letter_code
_entity_poly.pdbx_strand_id
1 'polypeptide(L)' 'MTNRSIRTLSGFFVAFFAVLALRQAYVQIVAAPSIAARPNNPRHVLLDDFRGRILASDGTVLAHTVGSQRLYPLGAAA' A
#
# COMPACT_ATOMS: atom_id res chain seq x y z
N MET A 1 -36.30 -26.17 -20.68
CA MET A 1 -35.86 -26.93 -19.48
C MET A 1 -34.72 -26.19 -18.82
N THR A 2 -34.95 -25.60 -17.64
CA THR A 2 -33.88 -24.94 -16.88
C THR A 2 -32.98 -26.02 -16.29
N ASN A 3 -31.72 -26.04 -16.69
CA ASN A 3 -30.78 -27.07 -16.27
C ASN A 3 -30.41 -26.87 -14.79
N ARG A 4 -30.96 -27.72 -13.91
CA ARG A 4 -30.81 -27.62 -12.46
C ARG A 4 -29.34 -27.69 -12.03
N SER A 5 -28.54 -28.49 -12.74
CA SER A 5 -27.10 -28.62 -12.49
C SER A 5 -26.34 -27.32 -12.77
N ILE A 6 -26.70 -26.62 -13.87
CA ILE A 6 -26.12 -25.30 -14.17
C ILE A 6 -26.45 -24.31 -13.06
N ARG A 7 -27.71 -24.27 -12.60
CA ARG A 7 -28.12 -23.35 -11.53
C ARG A 7 -27.36 -23.59 -10.21
N THR A 8 -27.16 -24.85 -9.83
CA THR A 8 -26.39 -25.19 -8.63
C THR A 8 -24.92 -24.79 -8.77
N LEU A 9 -24.30 -25.09 -9.90
CA LEU A 9 -22.90 -24.76 -10.14
C LEU A 9 -22.68 -23.23 -10.17
N SER A 10 -23.57 -22.49 -10.85
CA SER A 10 -23.53 -21.03 -10.86
C SER A 10 -23.70 -20.45 -9.45
N GLY A 11 -24.65 -20.96 -8.66
CA GLY A 11 -24.85 -20.53 -7.28
C GLY A 11 -23.61 -20.75 -6.41
N PHE A 12 -22.93 -21.88 -6.58
CA PHE A 12 -21.67 -22.18 -5.89
C PHE A 12 -20.59 -21.13 -6.21
N PHE A 13 -20.34 -20.84 -7.49
CA PHE A 13 -19.33 -19.85 -7.87
C PHE A 13 -19.70 -18.43 -7.41
N VAL A 14 -20.96 -18.03 -7.47
CA VAL A 14 -21.41 -16.73 -6.96
C VAL A 14 -21.14 -16.61 -5.46
N ALA A 15 -21.49 -17.63 -4.68
CA ALA A 15 -21.23 -17.64 -3.24
C ALA A 15 -19.71 -17.61 -2.96
N PHE A 16 -18.93 -18.41 -3.69
CA PHE A 16 -17.48 -18.44 -3.56
C PHE A 16 -16.84 -17.08 -3.85
N PHE A 17 -17.20 -16.44 -4.97
CA PHE A 17 -16.71 -15.10 -5.30
C PHE A 17 -17.18 -14.02 -4.32
N ALA A 18 -18.40 -14.13 -3.78
CA ALA A 18 -18.85 -13.22 -2.74
C ALA A 18 -17.97 -13.30 -1.48
N VAL A 19 -17.59 -14.50 -1.04
CA VAL A 19 -16.67 -14.69 0.09
C VAL A 19 -15.30 -14.09 -0.21
N LEU A 20 -14.76 -14.32 -1.41
CA LEU A 20 -13.48 -13.73 -1.82
C LEU A 20 -13.53 -12.20 -1.87
N ALA A 21 -14.62 -11.63 -2.38
CA ALA A 21 -14.83 -10.18 -2.44
C ALA A 21 -14.90 -9.57 -1.03
N LEU A 22 -15.63 -10.20 -0.10
CA LEU A 22 -15.68 -9.78 1.30
C LEU A 22 -14.31 -9.85 1.98
N ARG A 23 -13.56 -10.94 1.75
CA ARG A 23 -12.20 -11.07 2.26
C ARG A 23 -11.29 -9.97 1.73
N GLN A 24 -11.40 -9.67 0.44
CA GLN A 24 -10.63 -8.61 -0.21
C GLN A 24 -10.98 -7.22 0.34
N ALA A 25 -12.28 -6.93 0.54
CA ALA A 25 -12.73 -5.69 1.16
C ALA A 25 -12.18 -5.53 2.59
N TYR A 26 -12.21 -6.59 3.40
CA TYR A 26 -11.61 -6.58 4.73
C TYR A 26 -10.12 -6.27 4.68
N VAL A 27 -9.36 -6.90 3.76
CA VAL A 27 -7.93 -6.63 3.62
C VAL A 27 -7.67 -5.16 3.28
N GLN A 28 -8.46 -4.59 2.37
CA GLN A 28 -8.28 -3.22 1.92
C GLN A 28 -8.72 -2.17 2.94
N ILE A 29 -9.78 -2.41 3.72
CA ILE A 29 -10.33 -1.42 4.65
C ILE A 29 -9.71 -1.57 6.05
N VAL A 30 -9.58 -2.80 6.54
CA VAL A 30 -9.20 -3.08 7.93
C VAL A 30 -7.73 -3.44 8.06
N ALA A 31 -7.24 -4.37 7.22
CA ALA A 31 -5.85 -4.84 7.35
C ALA A 31 -4.83 -3.90 6.70
N ALA A 32 -5.26 -3.03 5.76
CA ALA A 32 -4.36 -2.20 4.96
C ALA A 32 -3.39 -1.33 5.78
N PRO A 33 -3.80 -0.64 6.88
CA PRO A 33 -2.86 0.14 7.68
C PRO A 33 -1.75 -0.73 8.30
N SER A 34 -2.11 -1.90 8.83
CA SER A 34 -1.15 -2.84 9.43
C SER A 34 -0.18 -3.44 8.42
N ILE A 35 -0.62 -3.64 7.17
CA ILE A 35 0.22 -4.13 6.07
C ILE A 35 1.14 -3.02 5.59
N ALA A 36 0.63 -1.79 5.49
CA ALA A 36 1.39 -0.63 5.07
C ALA A 36 2.54 -0.31 6.04
N ALA A 37 2.27 -0.39 7.35
CA ALA A 37 3.23 -0.11 8.41
C ALA A 37 4.35 -1.15 8.59
N ARG A 38 4.36 -2.24 7.81
CA ARG A 38 5.40 -3.26 7.93
C ARG A 38 6.76 -2.71 7.46
N PRO A 39 7.85 -2.92 8.22
CA PRO A 39 9.17 -2.40 7.87
C PRO A 39 9.74 -3.03 6.60
N ASN A 40 9.31 -4.24 6.25
CA ASN A 40 9.69 -4.94 5.01
C ASN A 40 8.70 -4.69 3.87
N ASN A 41 7.82 -3.69 3.98
CA ASN A 41 6.92 -3.34 2.89
C ASN A 41 7.76 -2.78 1.73
N PRO A 42 7.78 -3.45 0.55
CA PRO A 42 8.64 -3.06 -0.57
C PRO A 42 8.37 -1.64 -1.07
N ARG A 43 7.18 -1.08 -0.80
CA ARG A 43 6.89 0.34 -1.07
C ARG A 43 7.81 1.27 -0.29
N HIS A 44 8.06 0.99 0.99
CA HIS A 44 8.93 1.82 1.83
C HIS A 44 10.40 1.54 1.57
N VAL A 45 10.79 0.26 1.47
CA VAL A 45 12.18 -0.15 1.25
C VAL A 45 12.79 0.52 0.00
N LEU A 46 12.10 0.47 -1.14
CA LEU A 46 12.61 1.08 -2.38
C LEU A 46 12.56 2.62 -2.36
N LEU A 47 11.57 3.21 -1.69
CA LEU A 47 11.45 4.66 -1.63
C LEU A 47 12.47 5.30 -0.68
N ASP A 48 12.80 4.62 0.42
CA ASP A 48 13.76 5.11 1.41
C ASP A 48 15.20 4.96 0.89
N ASP A 49 15.54 3.82 0.27
CA ASP A 49 16.89 3.54 -0.25
C ASP A 49 17.30 4.45 -1.42
N PHE A 50 16.35 4.85 -2.28
CA PHE A 50 16.63 5.65 -3.48
C PHE A 50 16.15 7.10 -3.39
N ARG A 51 15.78 7.60 -2.20
CA ARG A 51 15.29 8.97 -2.07
C ARG A 51 16.42 9.99 -2.23
N GLY A 52 16.33 10.80 -3.29
CA GLY A 52 17.27 11.89 -3.54
C GLY A 52 17.24 13.01 -2.47
N ARG A 53 18.25 13.89 -2.57
CA ARG A 53 18.36 15.12 -1.77
C ARG A 53 17.59 16.25 -2.45
N ILE A 54 16.87 17.05 -1.67
CA ILE A 54 16.30 18.31 -2.14
C ILE A 54 17.32 19.40 -1.81
N LEU A 55 17.71 20.16 -2.83
CA LEU A 55 18.71 21.21 -2.76
C LEU A 55 18.03 22.54 -3.12
N ALA A 56 18.42 23.62 -2.46
CA ALA A 56 18.14 24.97 -2.93
C ALA A 56 19.04 25.31 -4.13
N SER A 57 18.74 26.42 -4.81
CA SER A 57 19.49 26.87 -6.01
C SER A 57 20.97 27.17 -5.73
N ASP A 58 21.31 27.43 -4.47
CA ASP A 58 22.66 27.66 -3.96
C ASP A 58 23.39 26.36 -3.54
N GLY A 59 22.73 25.20 -3.65
CA GLY A 59 23.26 23.91 -3.22
C GLY A 59 23.00 23.56 -1.75
N THR A 60 22.33 24.41 -0.98
CA THR A 60 21.97 24.13 0.41
C THR A 60 21.01 22.94 0.50
N VAL A 61 21.30 21.95 1.36
CA VAL A 61 20.44 20.76 1.53
C VAL A 61 19.19 21.14 2.32
N LEU A 62 18.04 21.14 1.64
CA LEU A 62 16.74 21.39 2.26
C LEU A 62 16.14 20.11 2.84
N ALA A 63 16.38 18.96 2.23
CA ALA A 63 15.96 17.67 2.78
C ALA A 63 16.82 16.52 2.26
N HIS A 64 17.14 15.57 3.13
CA HIS A 64 17.83 14.33 2.75
C HIS A 64 17.37 13.17 3.64
N THR A 65 17.54 11.95 3.17
CA THR A 65 17.17 10.75 3.93
C THR A 65 18.43 10.13 4.52
N VAL A 66 18.39 9.77 5.82
CA VAL A 66 19.43 9.01 6.51
C VAL A 66 18.77 7.77 7.11
N GLY A 67 19.12 6.59 6.62
CA GLY A 67 18.37 5.35 6.92
C GLY A 67 16.93 5.46 6.43
N SER A 68 15.95 5.20 7.31
CA SER A 68 14.51 5.33 7.01
C SER A 68 13.91 6.68 7.42
N GLN A 69 14.72 7.65 7.84
CA GLN A 69 14.23 8.94 8.36
C GLN A 69 14.57 10.09 7.41
N ARG A 70 13.55 10.91 7.10
CA ARG A 70 13.72 12.16 6.36
C ARG A 70 14.14 13.26 7.32
N LEU A 71 15.29 13.88 7.06
CA LEU A 71 15.81 15.02 7.80
C LEU A 71 15.58 16.31 7.02
N TYR A 72 15.13 17.32 7.76
CA TYR A 72 14.89 18.69 7.29
C TYR A 72 15.76 19.63 8.13
N PRO A 73 16.99 19.94 7.70
CA PRO A 73 17.95 20.71 8.52
C PRO A 73 17.45 22.11 8.91
N LEU A 74 16.57 22.69 8.10
CA LEU A 74 16.00 24.02 8.30
C LEU A 74 14.62 24.00 8.99
N GLY A 75 14.19 22.84 9.50
CA GLY A 75 12.87 22.65 10.08
C GLY A 75 11.78 22.35 9.04
N ALA A 76 10.56 22.10 9.50
CA ALA A 76 9.42 21.92 8.62
C ALA A 76 9.11 23.23 7.88
N ALA A 77 8.70 23.13 6.61
CA ALA A 77 8.15 24.29 5.92
C ALA A 77 6.91 24.77 6.70
N ALA A 78 6.97 26.02 7.17
CA ALA A 78 5.84 26.71 7.78
C ALA A 78 4.76 27.02 6.75
#